data_AF-A0A2K3KQC9-F1
#
_entry.id   AF-A0A2K3KQC9-F1
#
_cell.length_a   1.000
_cell.length_b   1.000
_cell.length_c   1.000
_cell.angle_alpha   90.00
_cell.angle_beta   90.00
_cell.angle_gamma   90.00
#
_symmetry.space_group_name_H-M   'P 1'
#
loop_
_entity.id
_entity.type
_entity.pdbx_description
1 polymer ?
#
loop_
_entity_poly.entity_id
_entity_poly.type
_entity_poly.pdbx_seq_one_letter_code
_entity_poly.pdbx_strand_id
1 'polypeptide(L)' 'QRQATKDAGVIAGLNVMRIINEPTAAALAYGLDMEPIVEDEEERNVLIFDLGGGTFDVSLLSIVDSVFEVLATA' A
#
# COMPACT_ATOMS: atom_id res chain seq x y z
N GLN A 1 -2.56 7.75 15.69
CA GLN A 1 -3.41 7.96 14.50
C GLN A 1 -4.28 6.75 14.17
N ARG A 2 -3.72 5.57 13.89
CA ARG A 2 -4.49 4.37 13.47
C ARG A 2 -5.69 4.01 14.38
N GLN A 3 -5.52 4.06 15.70
CA GLN A 3 -6.63 3.77 16.62
C GLN A 3 -7.74 4.82 16.51
N ALA A 4 -7.39 6.11 16.48
CA ALA A 4 -8.36 7.18 16.30
C ALA A 4 -9.13 7.07 14.96
N THR A 5 -8.44 6.67 13.88
CA THR A 5 -9.09 6.41 12.58
C THR A 5 -10.05 5.22 12.66
N LYS A 6 -9.68 4.14 13.37
CA LYS A 6 -10.56 3.00 13.59
C LYS A 6 -11.79 3.38 14.40
N ASP A 7 -11.59 4.12 15.49
CA ASP A 7 -12.67 4.59 16.36
C ASP A 7 -13.63 5.51 15.60
N ALA A 8 -13.10 6.42 14.77
CA ALA A 8 -13.91 7.27 13.90
C ALA A 8 -14.79 6.45 12.94
N GLY A 9 -14.23 5.39 12.34
CA GLY A 9 -14.99 4.46 11.50
C GLY A 9 -16.11 3.75 12.26
N VAL A 10 -15.84 3.28 13.49
CA VAL A 10 -16.85 2.65 14.35
C VAL A 10 -17.96 3.64 14.75
N ILE A 11 -17.60 4.87 15.12
CA ILE A 11 -18.56 5.95 15.43
C ILE A 11 -19.44 6.26 14.21
N ALA A 12 -18.88 6.21 13.00
CA ALA A 12 -19.62 6.35 11.75
C ALA A 12 -20.47 5.12 11.38
N GLY A 13 -20.48 4.07 12.22
CA GLY A 13 -21.26 2.85 12.00
C GLY A 13 -20.61 1.84 11.05
N LEU A 14 -19.32 1.99 10.74
CA LEU A 14 -18.58 1.07 9.87
C LEU A 14 -17.93 -0.07 10.66
N ASN A 15 -17.99 -1.28 10.13
CA ASN A 15 -17.19 -2.39 10.62
C ASN A 15 -15.75 -2.30 10.09
N VAL A 16 -14.84 -1.75 10.89
CA VAL A 16 -13.44 -1.53 10.48
C VAL A 16 -12.63 -2.83 10.63
N MET A 17 -12.56 -3.61 9.56
CA MET A 17 -11.86 -4.90 9.51
C MET A 17 -10.34 -4.77 9.69
N ARG A 18 -9.72 -3.86 8.93
CA ARG A 18 -8.27 -3.63 8.93
C ARG A 18 -7.98 -2.21 8.44
N ILE A 19 -6.93 -1.61 8.98
CA ILE A 19 -6.30 -0.41 8.43
C ILE A 19 -5.04 -0.86 7.69
N ILE A 20 -4.91 -0.47 6.44
CA ILE A 20 -3.72 -0.74 5.60
C ILE A 20 -3.03 0.58 5.26
N ASN A 21 -1.76 0.50 4.90
CA ASN A 21 -1.00 1.66 4.45
C ASN A 21 -1.44 2.06 3.03
N GLU A 22 -1.44 3.36 2.75
CA GLU A 22 -1.72 3.92 1.43
C GLU A 22 -0.84 3.35 0.31
N PRO A 23 0.52 3.29 0.44
CA PRO A 23 1.35 2.71 -0.63
C PRO A 23 1.00 1.24 -0.93
N THR A 24 0.70 0.44 0.11
CA THR A 24 0.27 -0.95 -0.08
C THR A 24 -1.11 -1.01 -0.75
N ALA A 25 -2.04 -0.14 -0.37
CA ALA A 25 -3.37 -0.07 -0.97
C ALA A 25 -3.28 0.34 -2.45
N ALA A 26 -2.42 1.29 -2.79
CA ALA A 26 -2.17 1.73 -4.17
C ALA A 26 -1.56 0.60 -5.01
N ALA A 27 -0.58 -0.13 -4.48
CA ALA A 27 0.05 -1.26 -5.16
C ALA A 27 -0.95 -2.39 -5.47
N LEU A 28 -1.81 -2.72 -4.50
CA LEU A 28 -2.89 -3.70 -4.67
C LEU A 28 -3.94 -3.22 -5.68
N ALA A 29 -4.34 -1.95 -5.63
CA ALA A 29 -5.33 -1.39 -6.54
C ALA A 29 -4.84 -1.34 -8.01
N TYR A 30 -3.54 -1.15 -8.21
CA TYR A 30 -2.93 -1.23 -9.53
C TYR A 30 -2.91 -2.66 -10.10
N GLY A 31 -3.06 -3.68 -9.24
CA GLY A 31 -3.02 -5.09 -9.65
C GLY A 31 -1.59 -5.64 -9.77
N LEU A 32 -0.63 -5.07 -9.06
CA LEU A 32 0.76 -5.56 -9.05
C LEU A 32 0.89 -6.96 -8.43
N ASP A 33 -0.13 -7.43 -7.70
CA ASP A 33 -0.25 -8.79 -7.19
C ASP A 33 -0.71 -9.80 -8.26
N MET A 34 -1.30 -9.32 -9.37
CA MET A 34 -1.95 -10.14 -10.40
C MET A 34 -1.17 -10.25 -11.71
N GLU A 35 -0.14 -9.43 -11.92
CA GLU A 35 0.71 -9.56 -13.11
C GLU A 35 1.61 -10.79 -12.98
N PRO A 36 1.57 -11.74 -13.94
CA PRO A 36 2.50 -12.85 -13.94
C PRO A 36 3.91 -12.26 -14.04
N ILE A 37 4.74 -12.65 -13.07
CA ILE A 37 6.17 -12.42 -13.08
C ILE A 37 6.66 -12.92 -14.45
N VAL A 38 7.16 -12.01 -15.28
CA VAL A 38 7.89 -12.39 -16.48
C VAL A 38 8.97 -13.34 -15.98
N GLU A 39 8.99 -14.58 -16.48
CA GLU A 39 9.52 -15.81 -15.85
C GLU A 39 10.97 -15.77 -15.32
N ASP A 40 11.66 -14.63 -15.39
CA ASP A 40 13.05 -14.38 -15.00
C ASP A 40 13.25 -13.27 -13.93
N GLU A 41 12.21 -12.60 -13.42
CA GLU A 41 12.35 -11.54 -12.39
C GLU A 41 11.86 -11.98 -10.99
N GLU A 42 12.74 -12.57 -10.18
CA GLU A 42 12.43 -12.98 -8.79
C GLU A 42 11.99 -11.81 -7.86
N GLU A 43 12.33 -10.57 -8.22
CA GLU A 43 12.05 -9.39 -7.39
C GLU A 43 11.71 -8.17 -8.26
N ARG A 44 10.57 -7.52 -7.98
CA ARG A 44 10.15 -6.28 -8.65
C ARG A 44 10.16 -5.11 -7.69
N ASN A 45 10.92 -4.07 -8.05
CA ASN A 45 10.94 -2.81 -7.30
C ASN A 45 9.98 -1.77 -7.91
N VAL A 46 9.14 -1.17 -7.07
CA VAL A 46 8.08 -0.22 -7.47
C VAL A 46 8.19 1.05 -6.63
N LEU A 47 8.27 2.20 -7.29
CA LEU A 47 8.25 3.50 -6.64
C LEU A 47 6.86 4.12 -6.75
N ILE A 48 6.25 4.45 -5.61
CA ILE A 48 4.93 5.05 -5.50
C ILE A 48 5.08 6.52 -5.11
N PHE A 49 4.43 7.40 -5.87
CA PHE A 49 4.31 8.82 -5.58
C PHE A 49 2.88 9.13 -5.18
N ASP A 50 2.66 9.51 -3.93
CA ASP A 50 1.40 10.06 -3.47
C ASP A 50 1.45 11.60 -3.53
N LEU A 51 0.70 12.16 -4.48
CA LEU A 51 0.60 13.60 -4.71
C LEU A 51 -0.70 14.12 -4.10
N GLY A 52 -0.79 14.08 -2.77
CA GLY A 52 -1.93 14.57 -2.01
C GLY A 52 -2.04 16.10 -1.99
N GLY A 53 -3.18 16.59 -1.52
CA GLY A 53 -3.41 18.04 -1.36
C GLY A 53 -2.67 18.66 -0.15
N GLY A 54 -2.20 17.84 0.79
CA GLY A 54 -1.51 18.29 2.01
C GLY A 54 -0.29 17.46 2.40
N THR A 55 -0.01 16.38 1.69
CA THR A 55 1.15 15.52 1.87
C THR A 55 1.73 15.16 0.51
N PHE A 56 3.04 14.94 0.47
CA PHE A 56 3.77 14.45 -0.69
C PHE A 56 4.62 13.30 -0.15
N ASP A 57 4.16 12.08 -0.38
CA ASP A 57 4.77 10.88 0.20
C ASP A 57 5.34 10.03 -0.94
N VAL A 58 6.57 9.56 -0.78
CA VAL A 58 7.22 8.68 -1.76
C VAL A 58 7.60 7.37 -1.08
N SER A 59 7.14 6.25 -1.62
CA SER A 59 7.42 4.92 -1.07
C SER A 59 8.06 4.01 -2.10
N LEU A 60 9.17 3.36 -1.75
CA LEU A 60 9.76 2.28 -2.54
C LEU A 60 9.29 0.94 -1.98
N LEU A 61 8.69 0.11 -2.83
CA LEU A 61 8.23 -1.23 -2.50
C LEU A 61 9.03 -2.26 -3.28
N SER A 62 9.33 -3.38 -2.64
CA SER A 62 9.77 -4.61 -3.30
C SER A 62 8.61 -5.61 -3.28
N ILE A 63 8.43 -6.32 -4.39
CA ILE A 63 7.38 -7.31 -4.60
C ILE A 63 8.03 -8.62 -5.00
N VAL A 64 7.81 -9.64 -4.17
CA VAL A 64 8.31 -11.02 -4.36
C VAL A 64 7.16 -11.97 -4.07
N ASP A 65 6.78 -12.83 -5.00
CA ASP A 65 5.69 -13.82 -4.82
C ASP A 65 4.39 -13.22 -4.24
N SER A 66 3.97 -12.05 -4.76
CA SER A 66 2.80 -11.29 -4.28
C SER A 66 2.90 -10.78 -2.83
N VAL A 67 4.07 -10.87 -2.20
CA VAL A 67 4.39 -10.23 -0.91
C VAL A 67 4.93 -8.83 -1.18
N PHE A 68 4.30 -7.84 -0.56
CA PHE A 68 4.69 -6.44 -0.67
C PHE A 68 5.51 -6.03 0.55
N GLU A 69 6.76 -5.66 0.33
CA GLU A 69 7.64 -5.10 1.35
C GLU A 69 7.90 -3.62 1.08
N VAL A 70 7.70 -2.76 2.08
CA VAL A 70 8.04 -1.34 1.98
C VAL A 70 9.51 -1.18 2.38
N LEU A 71 10.37 -0.84 1.43
CA LEU A 71 11.81 -0.66 1.65
C LEU A 71 12.14 0.72 2.20
N ALA A 72 11.45 1.75 1.72
CA ALA A 72 11.65 3.13 2.17
C ALA A 72 10.36 3.95 2.01
N THR A 73 10.20 4.95 2.87
CA THR A 73 9.17 5.99 2.75
C THR A 73 9.79 7.33 3.11
N ALA A 74 9.42 8.39 2.40
CA ALA A 74 9.84 9.76 2.62
C ALA A 74 8.65 10.72 2.59
#